data_AF-A0A530H4T5-F1
#
_entry.id   AF-A0A530H4T5-F1
#
_cell.length_a   1.000
_cell.length_b   1.000
_cell.length_c   1.000
_cell.angle_alpha   90.00
_cell.angle_beta   90.00
_cell.angle_gamma   90.00
#
_symmetry.space_group_name_H-M   'P 1'
#
loop_
_entity.id
_entity.type
_entity.pdbx_description
1 polymer ?
#
loop_
_entity_poly.entity_id
_entity_poly.type
_entity_poly.pdbx_seq_one_letter_code
_entity_poly.pdbx_strand_id
1 'polypeptide(L)' 'MKVTILASYEPHAAKGLMQGSNREVAIAALFESVGGKMNSLMFTRGLYDVIVNGEVPDQIAGMGMT' A
#
# COMPACT_ATOMS: atom_id res chain seq x y z
N MET A 1 1.48 -11.03 -11.40
CA MET A 1 2.80 -10.95 -10.74
C MET A 1 2.62 -10.62 -9.28
N LYS A 2 3.36 -11.25 -8.35
CA LYS A 2 3.33 -10.90 -6.93
C LYS A 2 4.26 -9.72 -6.64
N VAL A 3 3.82 -8.77 -5.84
CA VAL A 3 4.59 -7.58 -5.45
C VAL A 3 4.54 -7.38 -3.94
N THR A 4 5.64 -6.86 -3.40
CA THR A 4 5.76 -6.39 -2.01
C THR A 4 6.21 -4.94 -2.05
N ILE A 5 5.40 -4.06 -1.46
CA ILE A 5 5.66 -2.63 -1.37
C ILE A 5 6.01 -2.30 0.08
N LEU A 6 7.16 -1.64 0.27
CA LEU A 6 7.61 -1.12 1.55
C LEU A 6 7.38 0.39 1.53
N ALA A 7 6.52 0.88 2.43
CA ALA A 7 6.15 2.30 2.44
C ALA A 7 6.31 2.91 3.84
N SER A 8 6.71 4.17 3.84
CA SER A 8 6.76 5.02 5.02
C SER A 8 5.86 6.22 4.79
N TYR A 9 5.21 6.67 5.84
CA TYR A 9 4.37 7.84 5.81
C TYR A 9 5.21 9.11 5.93
N GLU A 10 4.82 10.11 5.15
CA GLU A 10 5.30 11.45 5.40
C GLU A 10 4.87 11.92 6.80
N PRO A 11 5.66 12.76 7.49
CA PRO A 11 5.40 13.16 8.88
C PRO A 11 3.99 13.73 9.11
N HIS A 12 3.45 14.45 8.12
CA HIS A 12 2.10 15.02 8.18
C HIS A 12 0.99 13.97 7.98
N ALA A 13 1.27 12.86 7.28
CA ALA A 13 0.34 11.78 7.06
C ALA A 13 0.16 10.88 8.30
N ALA A 14 1.09 10.92 9.26
CA ALA A 14 0.97 10.18 10.52
C ALA A 14 -0.29 10.60 11.32
N LYS A 15 -0.63 11.89 11.29
CA LYS A 15 -1.82 12.42 11.98
C LYS A 15 -3.12 11.81 11.45
N GLY A 16 -3.18 11.53 10.14
CA GLY A 16 -4.32 10.87 9.50
C GLY A 16 -4.50 9.40 9.87
N LEU A 17 -3.45 8.72 10.38
CA LEU A 17 -3.58 7.37 10.95
C LEU A 17 -4.23 7.41 12.32
N MET A 18 -3.80 8.35 13.15
CA MET A 18 -4.24 8.48 14.54
C MET A 18 -5.73 8.83 14.66
N GLN A 19 -6.33 9.39 13.60
CA GLN A 19 -7.73 9.79 13.56
C GLN A 19 -8.69 8.68 13.08
N GLY A 20 -8.20 7.46 12.84
CA GLY A 20 -8.99 6.37 12.28
C GLY A 20 -8.97 6.42 10.75
N SER A 21 -8.13 5.60 10.14
CA SER A 21 -7.81 5.68 8.72
C SER A 21 -8.39 4.51 7.93
N ASN A 22 -9.12 4.80 6.84
CA ASN A 22 -9.58 3.79 5.86
C ASN A 22 -8.49 3.45 4.82
N ARG A 23 -7.21 3.44 5.22
CA ARG A 23 -6.08 3.26 4.29
C ARG A 23 -6.06 1.89 3.63
N GLU A 24 -6.51 0.86 4.32
CA GLU A 24 -6.64 -0.46 3.72
C GLU A 24 -7.56 -0.42 2.49
N VAL A 25 -8.70 0.28 2.59
CA VAL A 25 -9.64 0.48 1.48
C VAL A 25 -9.00 1.31 0.36
N ALA A 26 -8.29 2.39 0.71
CA ALA A 26 -7.62 3.24 -0.28
C ALA A 26 -6.53 2.47 -1.05
N ILE A 27 -5.74 1.66 -0.35
CA ILE A 27 -4.67 0.86 -0.95
C ILE A 27 -5.27 -0.30 -1.77
N ALA A 28 -6.34 -0.92 -1.31
CA ALA A 28 -7.08 -1.90 -2.11
C ALA A 28 -7.60 -1.28 -3.42
N ALA A 29 -8.21 -0.09 -3.36
CA ALA A 29 -8.67 0.63 -4.54
C ALA A 29 -7.52 1.02 -5.49
N LEU A 30 -6.34 1.36 -4.95
CA LEU A 30 -5.15 1.61 -5.76
C LEU A 30 -4.73 0.35 -6.53
N PHE A 31 -4.69 -0.81 -5.88
CA PHE A 31 -4.43 -2.09 -6.56
C PHE A 31 -5.48 -2.36 -7.64
N GLU A 32 -6.77 -2.17 -7.34
CA GLU A 32 -7.84 -2.38 -8.32
C GLU A 32 -7.72 -1.45 -9.53
N SER A 33 -7.30 -0.20 -9.33
CA SER A 33 -7.12 0.79 -10.41
C SER A 33 -6.10 0.37 -11.47
N VAL A 34 -5.13 -0.47 -11.10
CA VAL A 34 -4.11 -1.03 -12.01
C VAL A 34 -4.42 -2.47 -12.42
N GLY A 35 -5.65 -2.95 -12.19
CA GLY A 35 -6.07 -4.33 -12.48
C GLY A 35 -5.44 -5.37 -11.55
N GLY A 36 -4.93 -4.93 -10.40
CA GLY A 36 -4.33 -5.75 -9.37
C GLY A 36 -5.29 -6.07 -8.21
N LYS A 37 -4.75 -6.77 -7.22
CA LYS A 37 -5.45 -7.15 -5.99
C LYS A 37 -4.50 -7.04 -4.79
N MET A 38 -4.93 -6.37 -3.74
CA MET A 38 -4.22 -6.38 -2.46
C MET A 38 -4.50 -7.69 -1.72
N ASN A 39 -3.45 -8.32 -1.19
CA ASN A 39 -3.52 -9.57 -0.44
C ASN A 39 -3.38 -9.34 1.07
N SER A 40 -2.50 -8.43 1.49
CA SER A 40 -2.35 -8.06 2.90
C SER A 40 -1.71 -6.68 3.07
N LEU A 41 -2.06 -6.03 4.17
CA LEU A 41 -1.42 -4.83 4.69
C LEU A 41 -0.98 -5.09 6.13
N MET A 42 0.27 -4.78 6.45
CA MET A 42 0.85 -4.99 7.78
C MET A 42 1.55 -3.71 8.24
N PHE A 43 1.31 -3.30 9.48
CA PHE A 43 2.10 -2.26 10.13
C PHE A 43 3.38 -2.86 10.68
N THR A 44 4.50 -2.19 10.44
CA THR A 44 5.82 -2.64 10.89
C THR A 44 6.37 -1.73 11.98
N ARG A 45 7.22 -2.31 12.84
CA ARG A 45 8.04 -1.57 13.80
C ARG A 45 9.47 -1.59 13.27
N GLY A 46 9.86 -0.61 12.48
CA GLY A 46 11.16 -0.58 11.80
C GLY A 46 11.33 0.63 10.89
N LEU A 47 12.19 0.50 9.88
CA LEU A 47 12.49 1.55 8.88
C LEU A 47 11.27 1.96 8.03
N TYR A 48 10.34 1.02 7.84
CA TYR A 48 9.10 1.23 7.11
C TYR A 48 7.92 1.21 8.07
N ASP A 49 6.88 1.96 7.74
CA ASP A 49 5.66 2.02 8.54
C ASP A 49 4.70 0.89 8.16
N VAL A 50 4.63 0.55 6.88
CA VAL A 50 3.76 -0.50 6.36
C VAL A 50 4.44 -1.34 5.28
N ILE A 51 3.99 -2.60 5.22
CA ILE A 51 4.25 -3.53 4.13
C ILE A 51 2.92 -3.89 3.48
N VAL A 52 2.85 -3.78 2.16
CA VAL A 52 1.69 -4.19 1.37
C VAL A 52 2.09 -5.29 0.41
N ASN A 53 1.39 -6.42 0.48
CA ASN A 53 1.56 -7.51 -0.48
C ASN A 53 0.33 -7.60 -1.37
N GLY A 54 0.56 -7.83 -2.66
CA GLY A 54 -0.52 -7.97 -3.61
C GLY A 54 -0.07 -8.57 -4.93
N GLU A 55 -0.98 -8.50 -5.90
CA GLU A 55 -0.81 -9.01 -7.24
C GLU A 55 -1.14 -7.92 -8.25
N VAL A 56 -0.34 -7.79 -9.29
CA VAL A 56 -0.54 -6.85 -10.41
C VAL A 56 -0.37 -7.58 -11.75
N PRO A 57 -0.96 -7.08 -12.85
CA PRO A 57 -0.86 -7.73 -14.16
C PRO A 57 0.57 -7.88 -14.66
N ASP A 58 1.37 -6.81 -14.53
CA ASP A 58 2.75 -6.74 -15.00
C ASP A 58 3.60 -5.75 -14.17
N GLN A 59 4.89 -5.65 -14.52
CA GLN A 59 5.82 -4.77 -13.84
C GLN A 59 5.50 -3.28 -14.03
N ILE A 60 4.97 -2.88 -15.18
CA ILE A 60 4.64 -1.48 -15.47
C ILE A 60 3.50 -1.04 -14.56
N ALA A 61 2.46 -1.86 -14.43
CA ALA A 61 1.34 -1.66 -13.52
C ALA A 61 1.83 -1.54 -12.06
N GLY A 62 2.77 -2.40 -11.64
CA GLY A 62 3.35 -2.35 -10.29
C GLY A 62 4.15 -1.08 -10.00
N MET A 63 4.92 -0.58 -10.98
CA MET A 63 5.69 0.66 -10.83
C MET A 63 4.83 1.93 -10.94
N GLY A 64 3.68 1.84 -11.62
CA GLY A 64 2.74 2.95 -11.80
C GLY A 64 1.85 3.25 -10.59
N MET A 65 1.97 2.48 -9.51
CA MET A 65 1.25 2.72 -8.26
C MET A 65 1.93 3.84 -7.46
N THR A 66 1.54 5.10 -7.71
CA THR A 66 2.03 6.31 -7.02
C THR A 66 0.96 6.97 -6.17
#